data_AF-A0AAR5P300-F1
#
_entry.id   AF-A0AAR5P300-F1
#
_cell.length_a   1.000
_cell.length_b   1.000
_cell.length_c   1.000
_cell.angle_alpha   90.00
_cell.angle_beta   90.00
_cell.angle_gamma   90.00
#
_symmetry.space_group_name_H-M   'P 1'
#
loop_
_entity.id
_entity.type
_entity.pdbx_description
1 polymer ?
#
loop_
_entity_poly.entity_id
_entity_poly.type
_entity_poly.pdbx_seq_one_letter_code
_entity_poly.pdbx_strand_id
1 'polypeptide(L)'
;MPGIQNFPKGLSFMAPPVSRAVCKITDIISRDKPQELENLLTFSAKMKLIDYMSTRLSKVQKEIIKLKPDDIKILVPLHVALSKNGNKKNCRVAMRVLGLKWHEQSHVLKLVLVALQTEFLRDYSGGHKHSEWTVSAFDILECGMLTQIPG
;
A
#
# COMPACT_ATOMS: atom_id res chain seq x y z
N MET A 1 -12.49 7.14 -31.37
CA MET A 1 -12.05 7.72 -30.08
C MET A 1 -12.76 6.95 -28.97
N PRO A 2 -12.10 6.06 -28.22
CA PRO A 2 -12.77 5.35 -27.13
C PRO A 2 -12.84 6.26 -25.89
N GLY A 3 -14.02 6.30 -25.29
CA GLY A 3 -14.44 7.27 -24.28
C GLY A 3 -13.66 7.21 -22.97
N ILE A 4 -13.44 8.40 -22.42
CA ILE A 4 -12.95 8.62 -21.06
C ILE A 4 -14.00 8.03 -20.11
N GLN A 5 -13.67 6.90 -19.48
CA GLN A 5 -14.49 6.32 -18.42
C GLN A 5 -14.62 7.36 -17.29
N ASN A 6 -15.85 7.75 -16.99
CA ASN A 6 -16.17 8.59 -15.85
C ASN A 6 -15.77 7.84 -14.57
N PHE A 7 -14.67 8.26 -13.95
CA PHE A 7 -14.26 7.77 -12.64
C PHE A 7 -15.34 8.11 -11.60
N PRO A 8 -15.77 7.16 -10.75
CA PRO A 8 -16.68 7.45 -9.66
C PRO A 8 -16.06 8.54 -8.77
N LYS A 9 -16.79 9.63 -8.53
CA LYS A 9 -16.34 10.77 -7.69
C LYS A 9 -15.82 10.36 -6.29
N GLY A 10 -16.15 9.15 -5.82
CA GLY A 10 -15.65 8.57 -4.58
C GLY A 10 -14.16 8.15 -4.59
N LEU A 11 -13.57 7.82 -5.74
CA LEU A 11 -12.17 7.37 -5.80
C LEU A 11 -11.15 8.50 -5.60
N SER A 12 -11.48 9.72 -6.01
CA SER A 12 -10.63 10.89 -5.79
C SER A 12 -10.40 11.20 -4.30
N PHE A 13 -11.33 10.79 -3.42
CA PHE A 13 -11.19 10.98 -1.97
C PHE A 13 -10.25 9.98 -1.29
N MET A 14 -9.86 8.91 -1.99
CA MET A 14 -9.04 7.85 -1.40
C MET A 14 -7.54 8.02 -1.59
N ALA A 15 -7.08 8.84 -2.55
CA ALA A 15 -5.64 9.03 -2.75
C ALA A 15 -4.90 9.51 -1.47
N PRO A 16 -5.39 10.51 -0.71
CA PRO A 16 -4.69 10.94 0.51
C PRO A 16 -4.69 9.91 1.66
N PRO A 17 -5.80 9.18 1.94
CA PRO A 17 -5.78 8.05 2.86
C PRO A 17 -4.85 6.91 2.44
N VAL A 18 -4.85 6.54 1.16
CA VAL A 18 -4.05 5.43 0.62
C VAL A 18 -2.55 5.75 0.75
N SER A 19 -2.12 6.92 0.28
CA SER A 19 -0.72 7.33 0.38
C SER A 19 -0.23 7.35 1.83
N ARG A 20 -1.03 7.89 2.76
CA ARG A 20 -0.66 7.93 4.19
C ARG A 20 -0.51 6.53 4.78
N ALA A 21 -1.44 5.63 4.51
CA ALA A 21 -1.37 4.24 4.98
C ALA A 21 -0.13 3.52 4.44
N VAL A 22 0.14 3.66 3.13
CA VAL A 22 1.31 3.05 2.48
C VAL A 22 2.62 3.60 3.03
N CYS A 23 2.76 4.92 3.14
CA CYS A 23 3.95 5.53 3.72
C CYS A 23 4.17 5.09 5.16
N LYS A 24 3.10 5.01 5.97
CA LYS A 24 3.21 4.57 7.37
C LYS A 24 3.65 3.10 7.47
N ILE A 25 3.05 2.21 6.69
CA ILE A 25 3.38 0.78 6.71
C ILE A 25 4.82 0.56 6.21
N THR A 26 5.21 1.17 5.09
CA THR A 26 6.58 1.04 4.57
C THR A 26 7.64 1.64 5.51
N ASP A 27 7.32 2.70 6.25
CA ASP A 27 8.19 3.21 7.31
C ASP A 27 8.33 2.22 8.48
N ILE A 28 7.25 1.58 8.92
CA ILE A 28 7.29 0.54 9.96
C ILE A 28 8.14 -0.65 9.51
N ILE A 29 7.99 -1.09 8.26
CA ILE A 29 8.81 -2.17 7.69
C ILE A 29 10.29 -1.78 7.71
N SER A 30 10.61 -0.55 7.31
CA SER A 30 12.00 -0.08 7.27
C SER A 30 12.68 0.04 8.62
N ARG A 31 11.89 0.25 9.68
CA ARG A 31 12.37 0.30 11.07
C ARG A 31 12.36 -1.07 11.75
N ASP A 32 11.87 -2.11 11.07
CA ASP A 32 11.70 -3.47 11.58
C ASP A 32 10.91 -3.53 12.91
N LYS A 33 9.80 -2.77 12.98
CA LYS A 33 8.94 -2.67 14.18
C LYS A 33 7.53 -3.24 13.95
N PRO A 34 7.37 -4.56 13.72
CA PRO A 34 6.08 -5.18 13.36
C PRO A 34 4.94 -4.90 14.36
N GLN A 35 5.25 -4.65 15.63
CA GLN A 35 4.28 -4.26 16.66
C GLN A 35 3.56 -2.93 16.37
N GLU A 36 4.16 -2.02 15.59
CA GLU A 36 3.53 -0.75 15.21
C GLU A 36 2.48 -0.92 14.09
N LEU A 37 2.30 -2.13 13.54
CA LEU A 37 1.26 -2.45 12.56
C LEU A 37 -0.14 -2.60 13.19
N GLU A 38 -0.23 -2.58 14.52
CA GLU A 38 -1.50 -2.67 15.24
C GLU A 38 -2.46 -1.57 14.80
N ASN A 39 -3.75 -1.91 14.65
CA ASN A 39 -4.82 -1.02 14.21
C ASN A 39 -4.70 -0.44 12.79
N LEU A 40 -3.59 -0.66 12.06
CA LEU A 40 -3.45 -0.26 10.65
C LEU A 40 -3.99 -1.33 9.70
N LEU A 41 -3.80 -2.60 10.06
CA LEU A 41 -4.17 -3.76 9.27
C LEU A 41 -5.20 -4.60 10.02
N THR A 42 -6.02 -5.33 9.26
CA THR A 42 -6.77 -6.46 9.83
C THR A 42 -5.80 -7.49 10.41
N PHE A 43 -6.24 -8.27 11.40
CA PHE A 43 -5.38 -9.28 12.04
C PHE A 43 -4.72 -10.23 11.03
N SER A 44 -5.49 -10.72 10.04
CA SER A 44 -4.97 -11.62 9.01
C SER A 44 -3.89 -10.96 8.14
N ALA A 45 -4.13 -9.72 7.69
CA ALA A 45 -3.16 -8.97 6.90
C ALA A 45 -1.89 -8.65 7.69
N LYS A 46 -2.03 -8.31 8.98
CA LYS A 46 -0.91 -8.09 9.90
C LYS A 46 -0.04 -9.35 10.00
N MET A 47 -0.64 -10.50 10.29
CA MET A 47 0.12 -11.76 10.44
C MET A 47 0.84 -12.14 9.15
N LYS A 48 0.18 -11.98 7.99
CA LYS A 48 0.80 -12.22 6.68
C LYS A 48 1.99 -11.30 6.42
N LEU A 49 1.86 -10.01 6.74
CA LEU A 49 2.95 -9.05 6.54
C LEU A 49 4.12 -9.30 7.49
N ILE A 50 3.85 -9.63 8.76
CA ILE A 50 4.89 -9.99 9.75
C ILE A 50 5.68 -11.20 9.28
N ASP A 51 4.99 -12.25 8.82
CA ASP A 51 5.64 -13.45 8.25
C ASP A 51 6.49 -13.11 7.03
N TYR A 52 5.98 -12.26 6.12
CA TYR A 52 6.75 -11.79 4.96
C TYR A 52 7.99 -11.00 5.37
N MET A 53 7.88 -10.14 6.38
CA MET A 53 8.98 -9.34 6.94
C MET A 53 10.07 -10.21 7.58
N SER A 54 9.71 -11.32 8.20
CA SER A 54 10.68 -12.20 8.88
C SER A 54 11.34 -13.22 7.93
N THR A 55 10.61 -13.68 6.90
CA THR A 55 11.07 -14.80 6.06
C THR A 55 11.51 -14.42 4.65
N ARG A 56 11.00 -13.31 4.08
CA ARG A 56 11.20 -13.00 2.64
C ARG A 56 11.90 -11.67 2.37
N LEU A 57 11.71 -10.66 3.21
CA LEU A 57 12.37 -9.37 3.03
C LEU A 57 13.83 -9.42 3.47
N SER A 58 14.74 -9.20 2.53
CA SER A 58 16.15 -8.98 2.85
C SER A 58 16.36 -7.68 3.64
N LYS A 59 17.48 -7.59 4.37
CA LYS A 59 17.85 -6.37 5.11
C LYS A 59 17.92 -5.14 4.18
N VAL A 60 18.50 -5.29 2.99
CA VAL A 60 18.59 -4.23 1.98
C VAL A 60 17.19 -3.79 1.55
N GLN A 61 16.27 -4.72 1.30
CA GLN A 61 14.89 -4.37 0.92
C GLN A 61 14.18 -3.62 2.04
N LYS A 62 14.34 -4.02 3.30
CA LYS A 62 13.79 -3.27 4.45
C LYS A 62 14.33 -1.84 4.49
N GLU A 63 15.62 -1.64 4.28
CA GLU A 63 16.23 -0.31 4.26
C GLU A 63 15.69 0.59 3.13
N ILE A 64 15.44 0.02 1.95
CA ILE A 64 15.03 0.80 0.77
C ILE A 64 13.51 0.89 0.56
N ILE A 65 12.67 0.12 1.27
CA ILE A 65 11.22 0.08 0.98
C ILE A 65 10.46 1.35 1.42
N LYS A 66 11.00 2.12 2.37
CA LYS A 66 10.30 3.29 2.95
C LYS A 66 9.88 4.29 1.88
N LEU A 67 8.58 4.56 1.75
CA LEU A 67 8.05 5.57 0.82
C LEU A 67 7.60 6.82 1.58
N LYS A 68 7.91 7.99 1.02
CA LYS A 68 7.28 9.28 1.34
C LYS A 68 6.14 9.56 0.36
N PRO A 69 5.21 10.49 0.68
CA PRO A 69 4.12 10.82 -0.24
C PRO A 69 4.60 11.18 -1.65
N ASP A 70 5.69 11.95 -1.76
CA ASP A 70 6.25 12.38 -3.05
C ASP A 70 6.90 11.24 -3.83
N ASP A 71 7.24 10.13 -3.18
CA ASP A 71 7.79 8.96 -3.86
C ASP A 71 6.70 8.20 -4.63
N ILE A 72 5.42 8.32 -4.24
CA ILE A 72 4.30 7.63 -4.87
C ILE A 72 3.95 8.31 -6.20
N LYS A 73 4.24 7.64 -7.31
CA LYS A 73 4.02 8.17 -8.66
C LYS A 73 2.71 7.71 -9.27
N ILE A 74 2.28 6.49 -8.93
CA ILE A 74 1.09 5.88 -9.49
C ILE A 74 0.25 5.27 -8.36
N LEU A 75 -1.04 5.63 -8.38
CA LEU A 75 -2.08 5.04 -7.55
C LEU A 75 -3.21 4.61 -8.47
N VAL A 76 -3.38 3.31 -8.66
CA VAL A 76 -4.38 2.77 -9.58
C VAL A 76 -5.35 1.87 -8.82
N PRO A 77 -6.66 2.17 -8.82
CA PRO A 77 -7.66 1.23 -8.37
C PRO A 77 -7.70 0.01 -9.29
N LEU A 78 -7.62 -1.19 -8.72
CA LEU A 78 -7.73 -2.44 -9.47
C LEU A 78 -9.16 -2.98 -9.44
N HIS A 79 -9.77 -2.98 -8.26
CA HIS A 79 -11.10 -3.54 -8.06
C HIS A 79 -11.81 -2.84 -6.90
N VAL A 80 -13.11 -2.63 -7.05
CA VAL A 80 -13.99 -2.12 -5.99
C VAL A 80 -15.10 -3.14 -5.78
N ALA A 81 -15.16 -3.73 -4.59
CA ALA A 81 -16.17 -4.71 -4.22
C ALA A 81 -17.09 -4.14 -3.14
N LEU A 82 -18.39 -4.14 -3.42
CA LEU A 82 -19.41 -3.91 -2.40
C LEU A 82 -20.05 -5.25 -2.07
N SER A 83 -20.13 -5.57 -0.79
CA SER A 83 -20.77 -6.80 -0.31
C SER A 83 -21.74 -6.51 0.82
N LYS A 84 -22.86 -7.22 0.81
CA LYS A 84 -23.84 -7.21 1.89
C LYS A 84 -24.06 -8.65 2.37
N ASN A 85 -23.81 -8.91 3.64
CA ASN A 85 -24.08 -10.20 4.25
C ASN A 85 -24.88 -10.00 5.55
N GLY A 86 -26.18 -10.28 5.49
CA GLY A 86 -27.13 -9.89 6.54
C GLY A 86 -27.11 -8.37 6.76
N ASN A 87 -26.84 -7.96 8.00
CA ASN A 87 -26.67 -6.56 8.38
C ASN A 87 -25.29 -6.00 8.05
N LYS A 88 -24.32 -6.85 7.66
CA LYS A 88 -22.97 -6.40 7.33
C LYS A 88 -22.92 -5.76 5.95
N LYS A 89 -22.37 -4.55 5.85
CA LYS A 89 -22.17 -3.82 4.59
C LYS A 89 -20.70 -3.46 4.45
N ASN A 90 -19.96 -4.12 3.58
CA ASN A 90 -18.53 -3.89 3.41
C ASN A 90 -18.22 -3.30 2.03
N CYS A 91 -17.29 -2.35 2.00
CA CYS A 91 -16.60 -1.93 0.79
C CYS A 91 -15.15 -2.37 0.86
N ARG A 92 -14.67 -3.00 -0.21
CA ARG A 92 -13.26 -3.32 -0.41
C ARG A 92 -12.76 -2.59 -1.64
N VAL A 93 -11.57 -2.01 -1.55
CA VAL A 93 -10.92 -1.39 -2.69
C VAL A 93 -9.48 -1.87 -2.78
N ALA A 94 -9.19 -2.64 -3.82
CA ALA A 94 -7.85 -3.05 -4.16
C ALA A 94 -7.17 -1.92 -4.96
N MET A 95 -5.95 -1.58 -4.57
CA MET A 95 -5.13 -0.53 -5.16
C MET A 95 -3.76 -1.08 -5.51
N ARG A 96 -3.25 -0.68 -6.67
CA ARG A 96 -1.85 -0.82 -7.07
C ARG A 96 -1.13 0.49 -6.78
N VAL A 97 0.04 0.38 -6.17
CA VAL A 97 0.86 1.55 -5.80
C VAL A 97 2.25 1.37 -6.41
N LEU A 98 2.72 2.41 -7.09
CA LEU A 98 4.08 2.46 -7.59
C LEU A 98 4.81 3.64 -6.95
N GLY A 99 5.81 3.32 -6.14
CA GLY A 99 6.78 4.25 -5.59
C GLY A 99 8.06 4.27 -6.42
N LEU A 100 8.57 5.46 -6.70
CA LEU A 100 9.87 5.67 -7.34
C LEU A 100 10.64 6.75 -6.58
N LYS A 101 11.82 6.42 -6.09
CA LYS A 101 12.65 7.35 -5.31
C LYS A 101 14.13 7.17 -5.58
N TRP A 102 14.90 8.21 -5.26
CA TRP A 102 16.36 8.13 -5.23
C TRP A 102 16.83 7.63 -3.87
N HIS A 103 17.81 6.73 -3.88
CA HIS A 103 18.49 6.23 -2.69
C HIS A 103 19.99 6.37 -2.90
N GLU A 104 20.66 7.08 -2.00
CA GLU A 104 22.10 7.22 -2.03
C GLU A 104 22.74 6.06 -1.29
N GLN A 105 23.60 5.32 -1.99
CA GLN A 105 24.38 4.23 -1.42
C GLN A 105 25.84 4.42 -1.82
N SER A 106 26.73 4.61 -0.84
CA SER A 106 28.17 4.78 -1.09
C SER A 106 28.48 5.88 -2.12
N HIS A 107 27.83 7.05 -1.98
CA HIS A 107 27.95 8.21 -2.89
C HIS A 107 27.43 8.00 -4.32
N VAL A 108 26.75 6.88 -4.59
CA VAL A 108 26.07 6.62 -5.86
C VAL A 108 24.57 6.74 -5.66
N LEU A 109 23.93 7.61 -6.44
CA LEU A 109 22.48 7.70 -6.49
C LEU A 109 21.91 6.55 -7.32
N LYS A 110 21.09 5.71 -6.68
CA LYS A 110 20.38 4.62 -7.33
C LYS A 110 18.89 4.91 -7.31
N LEU A 111 18.22 4.55 -8.40
CA LEU A 111 16.77 4.64 -8.49
C LEU A 111 16.17 3.39 -7.83
N VAL A 112 15.22 3.56 -6.91
CA VAL A 112 14.52 2.46 -6.24
C VAL A 112 13.09 2.42 -6.73
N LEU A 113 12.66 1.23 -7.14
CA LEU A 113 11.28 0.91 -7.46
C LEU A 113 10.66 0.15 -6.29
N VAL A 114 9.48 0.60 -5.86
CA VAL A 114 8.63 -0.13 -4.90
C VAL A 114 7.25 -0.30 -5.51
N ALA A 115 6.89 -1.53 -5.89
CA ALA A 115 5.55 -1.86 -6.36
C ALA A 115 4.79 -2.61 -5.27
N LEU A 116 3.60 -2.12 -4.94
CA LEU A 116 2.75 -2.68 -3.90
C LEU A 116 1.35 -2.96 -4.45
N GLN A 117 0.69 -3.93 -3.83
CA GLN A 117 -0.75 -4.09 -3.91
C GLN A 117 -1.32 -4.05 -2.51
N THR A 118 -2.36 -3.25 -2.31
CA THR A 118 -3.02 -3.10 -1.02
C THR A 118 -4.53 -3.16 -1.21
N GLU A 119 -5.24 -3.75 -0.26
CA GLU A 119 -6.69 -3.74 -0.21
C GLU A 119 -7.14 -2.96 1.03
N PHE A 120 -8.05 -2.02 0.83
CA PHE A 120 -8.68 -1.25 1.90
C PHE A 120 -10.10 -1.76 2.13
N LEU A 121 -10.44 -2.04 3.39
CA LEU A 121 -11.74 -2.47 3.84
C LEU A 121 -12.39 -1.36 4.65
N ARG A 122 -13.68 -1.14 4.42
CA ARG A 122 -14.53 -0.27 5.23
C ARG A 122 -15.86 -0.93 5.53
N ASP A 123 -16.19 -0.99 6.81
CA ASP A 123 -17.46 -1.53 7.32
C ASP A 123 -18.48 -0.40 7.52
N TYR A 124 -19.59 -0.44 6.78
CA TYR A 124 -20.69 0.51 6.82
C TYR A 124 -21.90 0.02 7.64
N SER A 125 -21.77 -1.07 8.39
CA SER A 125 -22.88 -1.71 9.10
C SER A 125 -23.48 -0.81 10.20
N GLY A 126 -22.66 0.02 10.85
CA GLY A 126 -23.08 1.02 11.85
C GLY A 126 -23.47 2.39 11.26
N GLY A 127 -23.63 2.50 9.93
CA GLY A 127 -23.83 3.76 9.23
C GLY A 127 -22.51 4.51 8.93
N HIS A 128 -22.60 5.61 8.17
CA HIS A 128 -21.42 6.28 7.63
C HIS A 128 -20.48 6.89 8.69
N LYS A 129 -21.00 7.27 9.87
CA LYS A 129 -20.25 8.01 10.92
C LYS A 129 -19.18 7.20 11.66
N HIS A 130 -19.23 5.86 11.62
CA HIS A 130 -18.32 4.99 12.40
C HIS A 130 -17.40 4.13 11.54
N SER A 131 -17.34 4.43 10.24
CA SER A 131 -16.66 3.58 9.26
C SER A 131 -15.29 4.16 8.93
N GLU A 132 -14.23 3.68 9.58
CA GLU A 132 -12.84 3.96 9.20
C GLU A 132 -12.35 2.96 8.14
N TRP A 133 -11.31 3.34 7.39
CA TRP A 133 -10.65 2.45 6.45
C TRP A 133 -9.54 1.67 7.15
N THR A 134 -9.54 0.35 6.99
CA THR A 134 -8.48 -0.54 7.49
C THR A 134 -7.85 -1.29 6.33
N VAL A 135 -6.55 -1.59 6.40
CA VAL A 135 -5.88 -2.37 5.35
C VAL A 135 -6.17 -3.87 5.53
N SER A 136 -6.88 -4.49 4.58
CA SER A 136 -7.22 -5.92 4.57
C SER A 136 -6.21 -6.79 3.80
N ALA A 137 -5.32 -6.19 3.01
CA ALA A 137 -4.17 -6.86 2.41
C ALA A 137 -3.05 -5.84 2.13
N PHE A 138 -1.78 -6.24 2.29
CA PHE A 138 -0.63 -5.43 1.95
C PHE A 138 0.48 -6.33 1.41
N ASP A 139 0.62 -6.37 0.09
CA ASP A 139 1.55 -7.22 -0.63
C ASP A 139 2.64 -6.37 -1.29
N ILE A 140 3.89 -6.77 -1.09
CA ILE A 140 5.05 -6.18 -1.75
C ILE A 140 5.28 -7.00 -3.01
N LEU A 141 5.03 -6.40 -4.16
CA LEU A 141 5.17 -7.07 -5.46
C LEU A 141 6.61 -6.98 -5.97
N GLU A 142 7.23 -5.80 -5.83
CA GLU A 142 8.60 -5.53 -6.26
C GLU A 142 9.24 -4.52 -5.30
N CYS A 143 10.50 -4.73 -4.94
CA CYS A 143 11.28 -3.79 -4.16
C CYS A 143 12.75 -3.98 -4.52
N GLY A 144 13.28 -3.07 -5.33
CA GLY A 144 14.59 -3.23 -5.93
C GLY A 144 15.21 -1.93 -6.38
N MET A 145 16.54 -1.93 -6.43
CA MET A 145 17.32 -0.88 -7.08
C MET A 145 17.32 -1.15 -8.59
N LEU A 146 16.90 -0.16 -9.37
CA LEU A 146 17.05 -0.16 -10.81
C LEU A 146 18.51 0.20 -11.12
N THR A 147 19.31 -0.79 -11.48
CA THR A 147 20.66 -0.57 -12.01
C THR A 147 20.56 -0.14 -13.47
N GLN A 148 21.43 0.78 -13.91
CA GLN A 148 21.65 0.97 -15.34
C GLN A 148 22.08 -0.38 -15.95
N ILE A 149 21.41 -0.79 -17.03
CA ILE A 149 21.95 -1.82 -17.91
C ILE A 149 23.22 -1.20 -18.51
N PRO A 150 24.40 -1.81 -18.39
CA PRO A 150 25.57 -1.31 -19.09
C PRO A 150 25.27 -1.35 -20.59
N GLY A 151 25.30 -0.18 -21.21
CA GLY A 151 25.23 -0.05 -22.67
C GLY A 151 26.51 -0.52 -23.34
#